data_AF-A0A7S0XQC5-F1
#
_entry.id   AF-A0A7S0XQC5-F1
#
_cell.length_a   1.000
_cell.length_b   1.000
_cell.length_c   1.000
_cell.angle_alpha   90.00
_cell.angle_beta   90.00
_cell.angle_gamma   90.00
#
_symmetry.space_group_name_H-M   'P 1'
#
loop_
_entity.id
_entity.type
_entity.pdbx_description
1 polymer ?
#
loop_
_entity_poly.entity_id
_entity_poly.type
_entity_poly.pdbx_seq_one_letter_code
_entity_poly.pdbx_strand_id
1 'polypeptide(L)'
;EIASDARPLVAQVNFSVTRSGLEGQLLGRTIQNEKPELERQKSELLKTEEEMKVRLSNLEKQLLEQLASSEGNILENKALIQALTDTKVSSQEIKQSLDNSHLVQVKLDNEREVYRNFARSGANVFFLIQALKSLNYMYQFDLPTYLHLFQSTLEASGTSEDVTQRLSILVTMLKRNIFNYVGRSLFKADRLTFGMHLVHGMNPEMFKEDEWEFFVGLLVANVSNSQVQIPEWVSADRRPALERLSATFPSLVMGLKLSQGGWDQWVQSPKPEARNEFPQSSSGLRPFQQMLVVQALRADRLQSAMEAFVTDGLGVAINLSTLNLGQVSSEVLPTTPIMFIVTPGA
;
A
#
# COMPACT_ATOMS: atom_id res chain seq x y z
N GLU A 1 12.49 20.68 14.82
CA GLU A 1 11.92 21.80 14.05
C GLU A 1 12.93 22.93 13.97
N ILE A 2 12.90 23.73 12.89
CA ILE A 2 13.78 24.90 12.75
C ILE A 2 13.24 26.03 13.62
N ALA A 3 14.11 26.62 14.44
CA ALA A 3 13.79 27.75 15.31
C ALA A 3 13.29 28.97 14.52
N SER A 4 12.37 29.75 15.10
CA SER A 4 11.64 30.82 14.40
C SER A 4 12.54 31.94 13.87
N ASP A 5 13.63 32.21 14.56
CA ASP A 5 14.70 33.16 14.20
C ASP A 5 15.57 32.67 13.03
N ALA A 6 15.74 31.36 12.89
CA ALA A 6 16.51 30.76 11.79
C ALA A 6 15.69 30.56 10.50
N ARG A 7 14.35 30.46 10.59
CA ARG A 7 13.46 30.23 9.42
C ARG A 7 13.62 31.21 8.25
N PRO A 8 13.76 32.54 8.42
CA PRO A 8 13.94 33.44 7.28
C PRO A 8 15.33 33.37 6.66
N LEU A 9 16.30 32.73 7.33
CA LEU A 9 17.69 32.63 6.90
C LEU A 9 17.99 31.33 6.13
N VAL A 10 17.07 30.36 6.16
CA VAL A 10 17.27 29.04 5.54
C VAL A 10 16.10 28.64 4.66
N ALA A 11 16.40 28.06 3.51
CA ALA A 11 15.40 27.41 2.66
C ALA A 11 15.34 25.92 3.01
N GLN A 12 14.21 25.45 3.55
CA GLN A 12 14.00 24.04 3.85
C GLN A 12 13.46 23.31 2.61
N VAL A 13 14.16 22.26 2.19
CA VAL A 13 13.67 21.33 1.15
C VAL A 13 13.19 20.06 1.82
N ASN A 14 11.91 19.72 1.64
CA ASN A 14 11.30 18.55 2.24
C ASN A 14 11.47 17.31 1.35
N PHE A 15 12.28 16.35 1.80
CA PHE A 15 12.46 15.05 1.14
C PHE A 15 11.56 13.95 1.74
N SER A 16 10.54 14.32 2.53
CA SER A 16 9.61 13.35 3.09
C SER A 16 8.83 12.65 1.98
N VAL A 17 8.80 11.33 2.06
CA VAL A 17 8.10 10.49 1.09
C VAL A 17 6.59 10.65 1.26
N THR A 18 5.89 11.06 0.21
CA THR A 18 4.42 11.16 0.19
C THR A 18 3.81 9.91 -0.44
N ARG A 19 2.54 9.59 -0.08
CA ARG A 19 1.82 8.44 -0.67
C ARG A 19 1.72 8.54 -2.18
N SER A 20 1.31 9.70 -2.70
CA SER A 20 1.20 9.94 -4.14
C SER A 20 2.56 9.92 -4.85
N GLY A 21 3.60 10.50 -4.25
CA GLY A 21 4.95 10.51 -4.82
C GLY A 21 5.53 9.10 -4.93
N LEU A 22 5.36 8.29 -3.89
CA LEU A 22 5.80 6.89 -3.91
C LEU A 22 4.97 6.04 -4.87
N GLU A 23 3.64 6.19 -4.90
CA GLU A 23 2.76 5.51 -5.88
C GLU A 23 3.24 5.79 -7.31
N GLY A 24 3.55 7.05 -7.65
CA GLY A 24 4.09 7.42 -8.96
C GLY A 24 5.46 6.79 -9.25
N GLN A 25 6.36 6.77 -8.27
CA GLN A 25 7.68 6.16 -8.41
C GLN A 25 7.61 4.66 -8.62
N LEU A 26 6.76 3.96 -7.85
CA LEU A 26 6.55 2.52 -7.98
C LEU A 26 5.87 2.17 -9.29
N LEU A 27 4.91 2.98 -9.74
CA LEU A 27 4.25 2.82 -11.04
C LEU A 27 5.28 2.88 -12.18
N GLY A 28 6.18 3.87 -12.15
CA GLY A 28 7.27 3.98 -13.12
C GLY A 28 8.14 2.72 -13.16
N ARG A 29 8.55 2.20 -12.01
CA ARG A 29 9.34 0.95 -11.92
C ARG A 29 8.57 -0.26 -12.43
N THR A 30 7.29 -0.39 -12.08
CA THR A 30 6.43 -1.47 -12.56
C THR A 30 6.33 -1.46 -14.09
N ILE A 31 6.08 -0.30 -14.69
CA ILE A 31 5.97 -0.19 -16.16
C ILE A 31 7.32 -0.44 -16.81
N GLN A 32 8.41 0.09 -16.27
CA GLN A 32 9.75 -0.15 -16.79
C GLN A 32 10.09 -1.65 -16.83
N ASN A 33 9.61 -2.44 -15.86
CA ASN A 33 9.80 -3.88 -15.83
C ASN A 33 8.83 -4.64 -16.75
N GLU A 34 7.53 -4.35 -16.65
CA GLU A 34 6.48 -5.15 -17.31
C GLU A 34 6.24 -4.73 -18.78
N LYS A 35 6.44 -3.45 -19.11
CA LYS A 35 6.21 -2.84 -20.43
C LYS A 35 7.29 -1.78 -20.72
N PRO A 36 8.58 -2.15 -20.85
CA PRO A 36 9.68 -1.20 -21.06
C PRO A 36 9.48 -0.30 -22.29
N GLU A 37 8.88 -0.85 -23.34
CA GLU A 37 8.58 -0.10 -24.57
C GLU A 37 7.58 1.04 -24.33
N LEU A 38 6.60 0.86 -23.43
CA LEU A 38 5.64 1.91 -23.07
C LEU A 38 6.33 3.07 -22.35
N GLU A 39 7.27 2.76 -21.44
CA GLU A 39 8.05 3.78 -20.74
C GLU A 39 9.01 4.51 -21.69
N ARG A 40 9.63 3.79 -22.64
CA ARG A 40 10.47 4.39 -23.69
C ARG A 40 9.67 5.36 -24.55
N GLN A 41 8.50 4.94 -25.03
CA GLN A 41 7.61 5.80 -25.83
C GLN A 41 7.17 7.04 -25.07
N LYS A 42 6.84 6.93 -23.79
CA LYS A 42 6.49 8.09 -22.97
C LYS A 42 7.68 9.04 -22.79
N SER A 43 8.87 8.51 -22.51
CA SER A 43 10.09 9.32 -22.35
C SER A 43 10.44 10.07 -23.63
N GLU A 44 10.35 9.40 -24.80
CA GLU A 44 10.56 10.01 -26.11
C GLU A 44 9.50 11.09 -26.42
N LEU A 45 8.22 10.81 -26.12
CA LEU A 45 7.14 11.78 -26.27
C LEU A 45 7.41 13.04 -25.43
N LEU A 46 7.75 12.88 -24.15
CA LEU A 46 8.02 14.01 -23.26
C LEU A 46 9.23 14.84 -23.73
N LYS A 47 10.28 14.17 -24.20
CA LYS A 47 11.46 14.85 -24.75
C LYS A 47 11.09 15.67 -25.99
N THR A 48 10.35 15.09 -26.93
CA THR A 48 9.92 15.81 -28.15
C THR A 48 8.95 16.95 -27.83
N GLU A 49 8.06 16.79 -26.85
CA GLU A 49 7.17 17.84 -26.36
C GLU A 49 7.95 19.02 -25.77
N GLU A 50 8.97 18.76 -24.95
CA GLU A 50 9.81 19.81 -24.37
C GLU A 50 10.63 20.54 -25.44
N GLU A 51 11.21 19.81 -26.39
CA GLU A 51 11.90 20.40 -27.54
C GLU A 51 10.96 21.30 -28.37
N MET A 52 9.71 20.89 -28.57
CA MET A 52 8.68 21.68 -29.26
C MET A 52 8.30 22.94 -28.46
N LYS A 53 8.14 22.85 -27.14
CA LYS A 53 7.86 24.01 -26.26
C LYS A 53 8.99 25.03 -26.29
N VAL A 54 10.24 24.56 -26.22
CA VAL A 54 11.42 25.43 -26.33
C VAL A 54 11.48 26.09 -27.71
N ARG A 55 11.22 25.34 -28.79
CA ARG A 55 11.18 25.89 -30.15
C ARG A 55 10.09 26.95 -30.31
N LEU A 56 8.90 26.72 -29.75
CA LEU A 56 7.80 27.68 -29.78
C LEU A 56 8.17 28.98 -29.03
N SER A 57 8.74 28.86 -27.83
CA SER A 57 9.22 30.02 -27.05
C SER A 57 10.29 30.82 -27.80
N ASN A 58 11.23 30.13 -28.48
CA ASN A 58 12.24 30.79 -29.31
C ASN A 58 11.64 31.52 -30.52
N LEU A 59 10.65 30.93 -31.20
CA LEU A 59 9.94 31.60 -32.30
C LEU A 59 9.18 32.84 -31.80
N GLU A 60 8.52 32.76 -30.65
CA GLU A 60 7.82 33.90 -30.03
C GLU A 60 8.81 35.02 -29.66
N LYS A 61 9.98 34.67 -29.14
CA LYS A 61 11.05 35.64 -28.83
C LYS A 61 11.62 36.28 -30.09
N GLN A 62 11.90 35.50 -31.14
CA GLN A 62 12.38 36.01 -32.43
C GLN A 62 11.36 36.97 -33.07
N LEU A 63 10.07 36.65 -32.98
CA LEU A 63 8.98 37.52 -33.45
C LEU A 63 9.00 38.88 -32.73
N LEU A 64 9.15 38.87 -31.40
CA LEU A 64 9.22 40.08 -30.59
C LEU A 64 10.47 40.91 -30.92
N GLU A 65 11.62 40.27 -31.09
CA GLU A 65 12.88 40.93 -31.47
C GLU A 65 12.77 41.57 -32.87
N GLN A 66 12.16 40.88 -33.84
CA GLN A 66 11.93 41.42 -35.19
C GLN A 66 10.96 42.60 -35.19
N LEU A 67 9.91 42.56 -34.37
CA LEU A 67 8.99 43.69 -34.20
C LEU A 67 9.66 44.88 -33.50
N ALA A 68 10.50 44.63 -32.50
CA ALA A 68 11.19 45.67 -31.73
C ALA A 68 12.33 46.35 -32.51
N SER A 69 13.02 45.59 -33.38
CA SER A 69 14.12 46.09 -34.22
C SER A 69 13.68 46.71 -35.55
N SER A 70 12.38 46.62 -35.87
CA SER A 70 11.80 47.20 -37.08
C SER A 70 11.70 48.73 -36.98
N GLU A 71 12.59 49.45 -37.65
CA GLU A 71 12.51 50.91 -37.82
C GLU A 71 11.82 51.27 -39.15
N GLY A 72 10.93 52.27 -39.15
CA GLY A 72 10.18 52.73 -40.33
C GLY A 72 8.76 52.17 -40.46
N ASN A 73 8.14 52.28 -41.65
CA ASN A 73 6.77 51.81 -41.88
C ASN A 73 6.73 50.28 -41.99
N ILE A 74 6.27 49.63 -40.92
CA ILE A 74 6.18 48.17 -40.75
C ILE A 74 5.36 47.52 -41.88
N LEU A 75 4.36 48.23 -42.42
CA LEU A 75 3.49 47.73 -43.49
C LEU A 75 4.18 47.66 -44.87
N GLU A 76 5.30 48.35 -45.06
CA GLU A 76 6.04 48.36 -46.32
C GLU A 76 7.24 47.39 -46.31
N ASN A 77 7.63 46.91 -45.13
CA ASN A 77 8.75 45.98 -44.97
C ASN A 77 8.32 44.55 -45.36
N LYS A 78 8.37 44.26 -46.67
CA LYS A 78 8.02 42.94 -47.22
C LYS A 78 8.81 41.79 -46.60
N ALA A 79 10.08 42.00 -46.24
CA ALA A 79 10.92 40.97 -45.63
C ALA A 79 10.44 40.63 -44.21
N LEU A 80 10.07 41.65 -43.42
CA LEU A 80 9.47 41.47 -42.11
C LEU A 80 8.10 40.79 -42.19
N ILE A 81 7.24 41.20 -43.12
CA ILE A 81 5.91 40.59 -43.32
C ILE A 81 6.04 39.10 -43.66
N GLN A 82 6.99 38.74 -44.53
CA GLN A 82 7.25 37.34 -44.87
C GLN A 82 7.74 36.56 -43.63
N ALA A 83 8.72 37.08 -42.89
CA ALA A 83 9.25 36.43 -41.69
C ALA A 83 8.18 36.25 -40.59
N LEU A 84 7.31 37.25 -40.38
CA LEU A 84 6.16 37.17 -39.46
C LEU A 84 5.17 36.09 -39.91
N THR A 85 4.92 35.97 -41.22
CA THR A 85 4.02 34.96 -41.79
C THR A 85 4.59 33.55 -41.62
N ASP A 86 5.87 33.36 -41.94
CA ASP A 86 6.57 32.07 -41.80
C ASP A 86 6.63 31.63 -40.33
N THR A 87 6.93 32.56 -39.42
CA THR A 87 6.94 32.33 -37.97
C THR A 87 5.56 31.94 -37.45
N LYS A 88 4.50 32.60 -37.94
CA LYS A 88 3.11 32.28 -37.58
C LYS A 88 2.73 30.88 -38.04
N VAL A 89 3.04 30.50 -39.27
CA VAL A 89 2.76 29.16 -39.82
C VAL A 89 3.51 28.10 -39.00
N SER A 90 4.81 28.27 -38.79
CA SER A 90 5.62 27.34 -37.97
C SER A 90 5.11 27.22 -36.53
N SER A 91 4.67 28.34 -35.93
CA SER A 91 4.10 28.31 -34.56
C SER A 91 2.75 27.59 -34.51
N GLN A 92 1.91 27.73 -35.54
CA GLN A 92 0.64 27.01 -35.63
C GLN A 92 0.87 25.50 -35.82
N GLU A 93 1.82 25.10 -36.65
CA GLU A 93 2.19 23.69 -36.83
C GLU A 93 2.71 23.07 -35.53
N ILE A 94 3.58 23.78 -34.80
CA ILE A 94 4.07 23.31 -33.49
C ILE A 94 2.94 23.18 -32.48
N LYS A 95 2.01 24.14 -32.42
CA LYS A 95 0.84 24.06 -31.53
C LYS A 95 -0.04 22.86 -31.87
N GLN A 96 -0.32 22.62 -33.15
CA GLN A 96 -1.10 21.46 -33.57
C GLN A 96 -0.38 20.14 -33.26
N SER A 97 0.95 20.10 -33.39
CA SER A 97 1.76 18.94 -33.01
C SER A 97 1.74 18.69 -31.50
N LEU A 98 1.81 19.75 -30.68
CA LEU A 98 1.66 19.66 -29.22
C LEU A 98 0.27 19.13 -28.81
N ASP A 99 -0.80 19.59 -29.47
CA ASP A 99 -2.15 19.08 -29.24
C ASP A 99 -2.27 17.58 -29.59
N ASN A 100 -1.66 17.15 -30.69
CA ASN A 100 -1.60 15.73 -31.07
C ASN A 100 -0.78 14.91 -30.06
N SER A 101 0.38 15.41 -29.61
CA SER A 101 1.18 14.77 -28.58
C SER A 101 0.41 14.60 -27.27
N HIS A 102 -0.41 15.58 -26.89
CA HIS A 102 -1.27 15.46 -25.72
C HIS A 102 -2.30 14.32 -25.86
N LEU A 103 -2.90 14.14 -27.05
CA LEU A 103 -3.81 12.99 -27.28
C LEU A 103 -3.08 11.65 -27.16
N VAL A 104 -1.84 11.56 -27.64
CA VAL A 104 -1.01 10.35 -27.50
C VAL A 104 -0.65 10.13 -26.03
N GLN A 105 -0.32 11.19 -25.29
CA GLN A 105 -0.02 11.14 -23.86
C GLN A 105 -1.18 10.55 -23.06
N VAL A 106 -2.41 11.00 -23.31
CA VAL A 106 -3.61 10.48 -22.65
C VAL A 106 -3.80 8.99 -22.94
N LYS A 107 -3.55 8.54 -24.17
CA LYS A 107 -3.62 7.11 -24.52
C LYS A 107 -2.56 6.30 -23.75
N LEU A 108 -1.32 6.76 -23.73
CA LEU A 108 -0.23 6.12 -22.99
C LEU A 108 -0.52 6.08 -21.50
N ASP A 109 -1.06 7.16 -20.92
CA ASP A 109 -1.43 7.21 -19.52
C ASP A 109 -2.54 6.22 -19.18
N ASN A 110 -3.54 6.04 -20.06
CA ASN A 110 -4.57 5.01 -19.86
C ASN A 110 -4.00 3.59 -19.88
N GLU A 111 -3.00 3.30 -20.72
CA GLU A 111 -2.32 1.99 -20.71
C GLU A 111 -1.53 1.77 -19.40
N ARG A 112 -1.01 2.86 -18.80
CA ARG A 112 -0.33 2.81 -17.50
C ARG A 112 -1.29 2.60 -16.33
N GLU A 113 -2.53 3.06 -16.43
CA GLU A 113 -3.51 2.98 -15.33
C GLU A 113 -3.78 1.55 -14.86
N VAL A 114 -3.66 0.56 -15.75
CA VAL A 114 -3.83 -0.86 -15.41
C VAL A 114 -2.86 -1.30 -14.31
N TYR A 115 -1.66 -0.70 -14.26
CA TYR A 115 -0.62 -1.00 -13.26
C TYR A 115 -0.72 -0.18 -11.97
N ARG A 116 -1.56 0.88 -11.95
CA ARG A 116 -1.62 1.83 -10.82
C ARG A 116 -2.07 1.16 -9.51
N ASN A 117 -2.99 0.21 -9.57
CA ASN A 117 -3.47 -0.50 -8.38
C ASN A 117 -2.36 -1.28 -7.67
N PHE A 118 -1.44 -1.90 -8.43
CA PHE A 118 -0.28 -2.58 -7.86
C PHE A 118 0.68 -1.58 -7.21
N ALA A 119 0.98 -0.46 -7.89
CA ALA A 119 1.83 0.59 -7.35
C ALA A 119 1.26 1.23 -6.09
N ARG A 120 -0.05 1.48 -6.04
CA ARG A 120 -0.78 1.96 -4.85
C ARG A 120 -0.67 0.97 -3.70
N SER A 121 -0.85 -0.32 -3.99
CA SER A 121 -0.71 -1.38 -2.98
C SER A 121 0.70 -1.40 -2.42
N GLY A 122 1.73 -1.33 -3.27
CA GLY A 122 3.12 -1.20 -2.85
C GLY A 122 3.37 0.03 -1.98
N ALA A 123 2.92 1.20 -2.41
CA ALA A 123 3.05 2.42 -1.62
C ALA A 123 2.41 2.25 -0.24
N ASN A 124 1.22 1.66 -0.16
CA ASN A 124 0.56 1.36 1.11
C ASN A 124 1.40 0.45 2.01
N VAL A 125 1.97 -0.63 1.46
CA VAL A 125 2.87 -1.53 2.23
C VAL A 125 4.04 -0.76 2.84
N PHE A 126 4.68 0.14 2.10
CA PHE A 126 5.78 0.95 2.64
C PHE A 126 5.34 1.75 3.88
N PHE A 127 4.18 2.42 3.83
CA PHE A 127 3.69 3.19 4.98
C PHE A 127 3.26 2.29 6.15
N LEU A 128 2.75 1.08 5.89
CA LEU A 128 2.47 0.11 6.94
C LEU A 128 3.75 -0.31 7.67
N ILE A 129 4.86 -0.50 6.94
CA ILE A 129 6.17 -0.81 7.51
C ILE A 129 6.70 0.39 8.31
N GLN A 130 6.60 1.62 7.78
CA GLN A 130 7.04 2.84 8.49
C GLN A 130 6.31 3.02 9.84
N ALA A 131 5.04 2.63 9.91
CA ALA A 131 4.25 2.71 11.13
C ALA A 131 4.80 1.82 12.26
N LEU A 132 5.61 0.79 11.97
CA LEU A 132 6.20 -0.10 12.99
C LEU A 132 7.13 0.63 13.96
N LYS A 133 7.68 1.79 13.58
CA LYS A 133 8.46 2.63 14.50
C LYS A 133 7.66 3.03 15.75
N SER A 134 6.33 3.10 15.66
CA SER A 134 5.45 3.38 16.80
C SER A 134 5.37 2.21 17.79
N LEU A 135 5.57 0.98 17.32
CA LEU A 135 5.64 -0.23 18.14
C LEU A 135 7.01 -0.35 18.82
N ASN A 136 8.08 -0.17 18.04
CA ASN A 136 9.45 -0.17 18.56
C ASN A 136 10.32 0.76 17.71
N TYR A 137 11.08 1.64 18.35
CA TYR A 137 11.95 2.61 17.67
C TYR A 137 13.04 1.96 16.80
N MET A 138 13.38 0.68 17.04
CA MET A 138 14.34 -0.07 16.23
C MET A 138 13.78 -0.50 14.87
N TYR A 139 12.45 -0.53 14.70
CA TYR A 139 11.78 -0.98 13.47
C TYR A 139 11.72 0.16 12.45
N GLN A 140 12.88 0.46 11.86
CA GLN A 140 13.04 1.49 10.84
C GLN A 140 13.59 0.86 9.56
N PHE A 141 12.90 1.13 8.46
CA PHE A 141 13.26 0.63 7.13
C PHE A 141 13.32 1.82 6.21
N ASP A 142 14.39 1.96 5.44
CA ASP A 142 14.55 3.09 4.54
C ASP A 142 13.86 2.82 3.19
N LEU A 143 13.62 3.90 2.44
CA LEU A 143 13.02 3.80 1.11
C LEU A 143 13.92 3.01 0.13
N PRO A 144 15.25 3.21 0.07
CA PRO A 144 16.11 2.44 -0.83
C PRO A 144 15.99 0.92 -0.66
N THR A 145 15.98 0.41 0.58
CA THR A 145 15.79 -1.03 0.84
C THR A 145 14.42 -1.50 0.37
N TYR A 146 13.37 -0.72 0.64
CA TYR A 146 12.03 -1.05 0.16
C TYR A 146 11.95 -1.09 -1.37
N LEU A 147 12.54 -0.12 -2.07
CA LEU A 147 12.58 -0.06 -3.52
C LEU A 147 13.35 -1.25 -4.13
N HIS A 148 14.42 -1.71 -3.47
CA HIS A 148 15.15 -2.90 -3.87
C HIS A 148 14.30 -4.17 -3.73
N LEU A 149 13.59 -4.34 -2.61
CA LEU A 149 12.68 -5.49 -2.41
C LEU A 149 11.51 -5.48 -3.40
N PHE A 150 10.96 -4.29 -3.69
CA PHE A 150 9.90 -4.13 -4.69
C PHE A 150 10.40 -4.50 -6.09
N GLN A 151 11.60 -4.02 -6.47
CA GLN A 151 12.24 -4.34 -7.73
C GLN A 151 12.53 -5.85 -7.87
N SER A 152 13.10 -6.46 -6.84
CA SER A 152 13.34 -7.91 -6.81
C SER A 152 12.04 -8.72 -6.94
N THR A 153 10.93 -8.20 -6.41
CA THR A 153 9.60 -8.83 -6.57
C THR A 153 9.08 -8.75 -8.01
N LEU A 154 9.34 -7.65 -8.72
CA LEU A 154 9.00 -7.50 -10.14
C LEU A 154 9.82 -8.45 -11.02
N GLU A 155 11.09 -8.63 -10.69
CA GLU A 155 12.03 -9.51 -11.40
C GLU A 155 11.79 -10.99 -11.11
N ALA A 156 11.25 -11.31 -9.93
CA ALA A 156 10.91 -12.68 -9.55
C ALA A 156 9.75 -13.22 -10.44
N SER A 157 10.10 -14.30 -11.15
CA SER A 157 9.35 -15.19 -12.06
C SER A 157 7.80 -15.16 -12.12
N GLY A 158 7.30 -15.52 -13.31
CA GLY A 158 5.91 -15.90 -13.59
C GLY A 158 5.22 -14.95 -14.57
N THR A 159 5.58 -15.01 -15.85
CA THR A 159 4.85 -14.29 -16.91
C THR A 159 3.47 -14.93 -17.05
N SER A 160 2.42 -14.22 -16.64
CA SER A 160 1.06 -14.51 -17.10
C SER A 160 0.79 -13.64 -18.32
N GLU A 161 0.09 -14.18 -19.32
CA GLU A 161 -0.40 -13.39 -20.45
C GLU A 161 -1.48 -12.38 -20.03
N ASP A 162 -2.20 -12.65 -18.93
CA ASP A 162 -3.15 -11.72 -18.34
C ASP A 162 -2.45 -10.80 -17.32
N VAL A 163 -2.46 -9.50 -17.63
CA VAL A 163 -1.92 -8.44 -16.76
C VAL A 163 -2.59 -8.45 -15.38
N THR A 164 -3.90 -8.70 -15.31
CA THR A 164 -4.63 -8.68 -14.04
C THR A 164 -4.16 -9.81 -13.13
N GLN A 165 -4.02 -11.01 -13.70
CA GLN A 165 -3.47 -12.17 -12.99
C GLN A 165 -2.00 -11.97 -12.61
N ARG A 166 -1.18 -11.40 -13.50
CA ARG A 166 0.22 -11.06 -13.20
C ARG A 166 0.32 -10.11 -12.01
N LEU A 167 -0.49 -9.06 -11.97
CA LEU A 167 -0.48 -8.08 -10.88
C LEU A 167 -0.95 -8.68 -9.56
N SER A 168 -1.95 -9.58 -9.55
CA SER A 168 -2.39 -10.24 -8.31
C SER A 168 -1.32 -11.19 -7.73
N ILE A 169 -0.58 -11.89 -8.60
CA ILE A 169 0.58 -12.69 -8.22
C ILE A 169 1.66 -11.79 -7.61
N LEU A 170 1.98 -10.67 -8.26
CA LEU A 170 2.97 -9.71 -7.77
C LEU A 170 2.59 -9.13 -6.41
N VAL A 171 1.32 -8.79 -6.18
CA VAL A 171 0.84 -8.35 -4.85
C VAL A 171 1.11 -9.42 -3.80
N THR A 172 0.78 -10.68 -4.10
CA THR A 172 0.95 -11.81 -3.17
C THR A 172 2.43 -12.06 -2.87
N MET A 173 3.29 -12.01 -3.90
CA MET A 173 4.73 -12.13 -3.73
C MET A 173 5.31 -10.97 -2.92
N LEU A 174 4.86 -9.73 -3.18
CA LEU A 174 5.30 -8.55 -2.43
C LEU A 174 4.95 -8.69 -0.95
N LYS A 175 3.70 -9.09 -0.63
CA LYS A 175 3.27 -9.38 0.75
C LYS A 175 4.22 -10.34 1.43
N ARG A 176 4.52 -11.47 0.78
CA ARG A 176 5.38 -12.52 1.34
C ARG A 176 6.83 -12.07 1.51
N ASN A 177 7.40 -11.43 0.49
CA ASN A 177 8.78 -10.97 0.52
C ASN A 177 8.98 -9.93 1.62
N ILE A 178 8.05 -8.98 1.74
CA ILE A 178 8.06 -7.97 2.80
C ILE A 178 7.86 -8.61 4.17
N PHE A 179 6.88 -9.50 4.33
CA PHE A 179 6.62 -10.14 5.62
C PHE A 179 7.85 -10.92 6.11
N ASN A 180 8.50 -11.67 5.21
CA ASN A 180 9.72 -12.41 5.52
C ASN A 180 10.90 -11.48 5.81
N TYR A 181 11.10 -10.43 5.01
CA TYR A 181 12.20 -9.48 5.20
C TYR A 181 12.07 -8.70 6.51
N VAL A 182 10.92 -8.04 6.70
CA VAL A 182 10.65 -7.25 7.90
C VAL A 182 10.59 -8.15 9.11
N GLY A 183 9.82 -9.25 9.07
CA GLY A 183 9.62 -10.13 10.21
C GLY A 183 10.91 -10.81 10.72
N ARG A 184 11.93 -11.01 9.86
CA ARG A 184 13.26 -11.48 10.28
C ARG A 184 13.98 -10.49 11.21
N SER A 185 13.72 -9.20 11.03
CA SER A 185 14.29 -8.13 11.86
C SER A 185 13.46 -7.77 13.10
N LEU A 186 12.25 -8.34 13.24
CA LEU A 186 11.40 -8.13 14.41
C LEU A 186 11.67 -9.16 15.50
N PHE A 187 11.49 -8.74 16.77
CA PHE A 187 11.40 -9.67 17.89
C PHE A 187 10.24 -10.65 17.69
N LYS A 188 10.40 -11.89 18.16
CA LYS A 188 9.39 -12.95 17.99
C LYS A 188 8.02 -12.53 18.53
N ALA A 189 7.99 -11.79 19.63
CA ALA A 189 6.77 -11.28 20.26
C ALA A 189 5.98 -10.31 19.35
N ASP A 190 6.67 -9.57 18.48
CA ASP A 190 6.06 -8.51 17.66
C ASP A 190 5.61 -9.00 16.28
N ARG A 191 6.01 -10.21 15.87
CA ARG A 191 5.70 -10.75 14.53
C ARG A 191 4.21 -10.92 14.29
N LEU A 192 3.47 -11.37 15.31
CA LEU A 192 2.03 -11.53 15.20
C LEU A 192 1.31 -10.19 15.07
N THR A 193 1.73 -9.21 15.89
CA THR A 193 1.23 -7.82 15.80
C THR A 193 1.49 -7.22 14.44
N PHE A 194 2.69 -7.40 13.88
CA PHE A 194 3.01 -6.97 12.52
C PHE A 194 2.14 -7.68 11.47
N GLY A 195 1.95 -8.99 11.59
CA GLY A 195 1.08 -9.75 10.69
C GLY A 195 -0.35 -9.23 10.69
N MET A 196 -0.94 -9.02 11.87
CA MET A 196 -2.28 -8.45 12.04
C MET A 196 -2.38 -7.04 11.44
N HIS A 197 -1.40 -6.18 11.71
CA HIS A 197 -1.31 -4.82 11.14
C HIS A 197 -1.23 -4.84 9.61
N LEU A 198 -0.45 -5.76 9.04
CA LEU A 198 -0.30 -5.87 7.59
C LEU A 198 -1.59 -6.37 6.92
N VAL A 199 -2.26 -7.38 7.50
CA VAL A 199 -3.57 -7.85 6.98
C VAL A 199 -4.60 -6.74 7.06
N HIS A 200 -4.70 -6.03 8.18
CA HIS A 200 -5.63 -4.91 8.32
C HIS A 200 -5.39 -3.81 7.28
N GLY A 201 -4.13 -3.44 7.07
CA GLY A 201 -3.78 -2.39 6.11
C GLY A 201 -3.90 -2.80 4.64
N MET A 202 -3.74 -4.08 4.31
CA MET A 202 -3.71 -4.57 2.92
C MET A 202 -4.98 -5.28 2.47
N ASN A 203 -5.82 -5.73 3.40
CA ASN A 203 -7.05 -6.46 3.12
C ASN A 203 -8.24 -5.86 3.90
N PRO A 204 -8.52 -4.55 3.72
CA PRO A 204 -9.60 -3.87 4.44
C PRO A 204 -10.97 -4.53 4.19
N GLU A 205 -11.16 -5.21 3.06
CA GLU A 205 -12.38 -5.96 2.74
C GLU A 205 -12.71 -7.11 3.72
N MET A 206 -11.71 -7.59 4.46
CA MET A 206 -11.88 -8.66 5.45
C MET A 206 -12.57 -8.18 6.74
N PHE A 207 -12.65 -6.87 6.95
CA PHE A 207 -13.15 -6.23 8.16
C PHE A 207 -14.42 -5.46 7.82
N LYS A 208 -15.47 -5.59 8.65
CA LYS A 208 -16.59 -4.64 8.59
C LYS A 208 -16.29 -3.42 9.44
N GLU A 209 -17.14 -2.41 9.28
CA GLU A 209 -17.14 -1.20 10.12
C GLU A 209 -17.10 -1.58 11.61
N ASP A 210 -16.28 -0.86 12.37
CA ASP A 210 -16.08 -0.99 13.82
C ASP A 210 -15.46 -2.31 14.30
N GLU A 211 -15.30 -3.34 13.46
CA GLU A 211 -14.79 -4.64 13.89
C GLU A 211 -13.33 -4.55 14.37
N TRP A 212 -12.48 -3.81 13.65
CA TRP A 212 -11.07 -3.66 14.03
C TRP A 212 -10.92 -2.86 15.32
N GLU A 213 -11.61 -1.71 15.43
CA GLU A 213 -11.59 -0.85 16.60
C GLU A 213 -12.15 -1.57 17.82
N PHE A 214 -13.17 -2.42 17.66
CA PHE A 214 -13.64 -3.32 18.71
C PHE A 214 -12.54 -4.29 19.15
N PHE A 215 -11.91 -4.96 18.19
CA PHE A 215 -10.90 -5.98 18.46
C PHE A 215 -9.72 -5.43 19.26
N VAL A 216 -9.23 -4.24 18.90
CA VAL A 216 -8.12 -3.57 19.61
C VAL A 216 -8.55 -2.83 20.88
N GLY A 217 -9.86 -2.82 21.21
CA GLY A 217 -10.40 -2.23 22.43
C GLY A 217 -10.51 -0.70 22.40
N LEU A 218 -10.58 -0.09 21.21
CA LEU A 218 -10.77 1.36 21.05
C LEU A 218 -12.24 1.79 21.13
N LEU A 219 -13.18 0.85 20.94
CA LEU A 219 -14.61 1.15 21.09
C LEU A 219 -15.06 1.07 22.54
N VAL A 220 -15.75 2.11 22.97
CA VAL A 220 -16.48 2.13 24.24
C VAL A 220 -17.86 1.52 24.01
N ALA A 221 -18.00 0.22 24.30
CA ALA A 221 -19.28 -0.45 24.22
C ALA A 221 -20.20 0.00 25.36
N ASN A 222 -21.39 0.52 25.03
CA ASN A 222 -22.43 0.79 26.02
C ASN A 222 -23.18 -0.52 26.33
N VAL A 223 -22.70 -1.25 27.33
CA VAL A 223 -23.23 -2.56 27.73
C VAL A 223 -24.71 -2.54 28.15
N SER A 224 -25.27 -1.38 28.46
CA SER A 224 -26.72 -1.20 28.69
C SER A 224 -27.59 -1.51 27.47
N ASN A 225 -27.00 -1.57 26.27
CA ASN A 225 -27.69 -1.92 25.02
C ASN A 225 -27.65 -3.42 24.68
N SER A 226 -27.13 -4.29 25.56
CA SER A 226 -27.12 -5.73 25.30
C SER A 226 -28.55 -6.28 25.31
N GLN A 227 -29.04 -6.69 24.14
CA GLN A 227 -30.38 -7.27 23.95
C GLN A 227 -30.37 -8.81 23.97
N VAL A 228 -29.20 -9.43 24.06
CA VAL A 228 -29.08 -10.89 23.94
C VAL A 228 -29.02 -11.53 25.32
N GLN A 229 -29.91 -12.50 25.55
CA GLN A 229 -29.87 -13.34 26.73
C GLN A 229 -28.64 -14.26 26.67
N ILE A 230 -27.73 -14.08 27.62
CA ILE A 230 -26.51 -14.87 27.72
C ILE A 230 -26.87 -16.27 28.26
N PRO A 231 -26.45 -17.35 27.59
CA PRO A 231 -26.68 -18.71 28.09
C PRO A 231 -25.98 -18.97 29.43
N GLU A 232 -26.58 -19.84 30.25
CA GLU A 232 -26.03 -20.19 31.58
C GLU A 232 -24.66 -20.86 31.51
N TRP A 233 -24.36 -21.59 30.43
CA TRP A 233 -23.09 -22.27 30.22
C TRP A 233 -21.91 -21.30 30.04
N VAL A 234 -22.16 -20.03 29.70
CA VAL A 234 -21.10 -19.01 29.59
C VAL A 234 -20.59 -18.67 30.98
N SER A 235 -19.30 -18.91 31.20
CA SER A 235 -18.63 -18.65 32.46
C SER A 235 -18.70 -17.17 32.85
N ALA A 236 -18.84 -16.91 34.16
CA ALA A 236 -19.06 -15.55 34.67
C ALA A 236 -17.97 -14.55 34.26
N ASP A 237 -16.73 -15.02 34.09
CA ASP A 237 -15.58 -14.21 33.68
C ASP A 237 -15.61 -13.84 32.18
N ARG A 238 -16.31 -14.61 31.33
CA ARG A 238 -16.47 -14.31 29.90
C ARG A 238 -17.71 -13.48 29.59
N ARG A 239 -18.71 -13.46 30.47
CA ARG A 239 -19.97 -12.70 30.25
C ARG A 239 -19.74 -11.23 29.88
N PRO A 240 -18.86 -10.45 30.57
CA PRO A 240 -18.64 -9.06 30.19
C PRO A 240 -18.08 -8.89 28.77
N ALA A 241 -17.26 -9.84 28.29
CA ALA A 241 -16.71 -9.78 26.94
C ALA A 241 -17.80 -10.07 25.89
N LEU A 242 -18.66 -11.06 26.16
CA LEU A 242 -19.80 -11.38 25.31
C LEU A 242 -20.86 -10.26 25.31
N GLU A 243 -21.12 -9.62 26.46
CA GLU A 243 -22.01 -8.46 26.56
C GLU A 243 -21.51 -7.29 25.73
N ARG A 244 -20.21 -6.99 25.79
CA ARG A 244 -19.60 -5.98 24.91
C ARG A 244 -19.76 -6.35 23.44
N LEU A 245 -19.48 -7.59 23.07
CA LEU A 245 -19.67 -8.07 21.69
C LEU A 245 -21.13 -7.94 21.25
N SER A 246 -22.08 -8.26 22.12
CA SER A 246 -23.51 -8.16 21.83
C SER A 246 -24.00 -6.73 21.76
N ALA A 247 -23.46 -5.82 22.58
CA ALA A 247 -23.82 -4.41 22.55
C ALA A 247 -23.32 -3.72 21.28
N THR A 248 -22.11 -4.07 20.81
CA THR A 248 -21.53 -3.51 19.58
C THR A 248 -22.09 -4.18 18.32
N PHE A 249 -22.23 -5.51 18.31
CA PHE A 249 -22.66 -6.29 17.15
C PHE A 249 -23.84 -7.22 17.48
N PRO A 250 -25.04 -6.67 17.79
CA PRO A 250 -26.19 -7.47 18.20
C PRO A 250 -26.60 -8.49 17.14
N SER A 251 -26.60 -8.11 15.86
CA SER A 251 -26.94 -9.02 14.75
C SER A 251 -25.96 -10.18 14.60
N LEU A 252 -24.67 -9.97 14.90
CA LEU A 252 -23.67 -11.03 14.90
C LEU A 252 -24.00 -12.04 15.99
N VAL A 253 -24.19 -11.59 17.24
CA VAL A 253 -24.44 -12.47 18.38
C VAL A 253 -25.79 -13.20 18.26
N MET A 254 -26.84 -12.51 17.80
CA MET A 254 -28.13 -13.14 17.51
C MET A 254 -28.01 -14.27 16.46
N GLY A 255 -27.20 -14.05 15.42
CA GLY A 255 -26.95 -15.04 14.38
C GLY A 255 -26.26 -16.31 14.89
N LEU A 256 -25.44 -16.22 15.95
CA LEU A 256 -24.75 -17.38 16.53
C LEU A 256 -25.73 -18.38 17.16
N LYS A 257 -26.91 -17.93 17.62
CA LYS A 257 -27.88 -18.79 18.34
C LYS A 257 -27.22 -19.55 19.50
N LEU A 258 -26.53 -18.82 20.39
CA LEU A 258 -25.68 -19.39 21.45
C LEU A 258 -26.37 -20.42 22.36
N SER A 259 -27.70 -20.34 22.52
CA SER A 259 -28.47 -21.28 23.35
C SER A 259 -28.81 -22.62 22.68
N GLN A 260 -28.79 -22.70 21.35
CA GLN A 260 -29.22 -23.89 20.58
C GLN A 260 -28.20 -24.32 19.51
N GLY A 261 -27.05 -23.65 19.46
CA GLY A 261 -26.11 -23.75 18.36
C GLY A 261 -24.90 -24.65 18.61
N GLY A 262 -24.85 -25.47 19.66
CA GLY A 262 -23.69 -26.34 19.95
C GLY A 262 -22.43 -25.59 20.45
N TRP A 263 -22.60 -24.36 20.93
CA TRP A 263 -21.50 -23.51 21.39
C TRP A 263 -20.92 -23.94 22.74
N ASP A 264 -21.71 -24.64 23.56
CA ASP A 264 -21.27 -25.28 24.79
C ASP A 264 -20.20 -26.34 24.52
N GLN A 265 -20.38 -27.15 23.48
CA GLN A 265 -19.40 -28.14 23.02
C GLN A 265 -18.17 -27.46 22.41
N TRP A 266 -18.38 -26.44 21.57
CA TRP A 266 -17.28 -25.67 20.97
C TRP A 266 -16.38 -25.02 22.03
N VAL A 267 -16.95 -24.44 23.09
CA VAL A 267 -16.16 -23.86 24.19
C VAL A 267 -15.34 -24.91 24.93
N GLN A 268 -15.78 -26.17 24.99
CA GLN A 268 -15.02 -27.26 25.60
C GLN A 268 -13.97 -27.86 24.66
N SER A 269 -14.00 -27.56 23.35
CA SER A 269 -13.02 -28.06 22.38
C SER A 269 -11.60 -27.62 22.76
N PRO A 270 -10.58 -28.49 22.57
CA PRO A 270 -9.20 -28.09 22.79
C PRO A 270 -8.68 -27.08 21.75
N LYS A 271 -9.28 -27.03 20.55
CA LYS A 271 -8.87 -26.17 19.43
C LYS A 271 -10.05 -25.43 18.78
N PRO A 272 -10.83 -24.65 19.57
CA PRO A 272 -12.03 -23.97 19.09
C PRO A 272 -11.77 -23.00 17.93
N GLU A 273 -10.53 -22.51 17.78
CA GLU A 273 -10.11 -21.63 16.70
C GLU A 273 -10.09 -22.31 15.32
N ALA A 274 -10.07 -23.64 15.27
CA ALA A 274 -10.05 -24.38 14.02
C ALA A 274 -11.41 -24.27 13.29
N ARG A 275 -11.36 -23.97 11.98
CA ARG A 275 -12.56 -23.66 11.18
C ARG A 275 -13.63 -24.77 11.17
N ASN A 276 -13.20 -26.02 11.30
CA ASN A 276 -14.07 -27.20 11.33
C ASN A 276 -14.74 -27.46 12.69
N GLU A 277 -14.26 -26.83 13.76
CA GLU A 277 -14.83 -26.95 15.11
C GLU A 277 -16.03 -26.00 15.28
N PHE A 278 -16.03 -24.88 14.56
CA PHE A 278 -17.10 -23.90 14.59
C PHE A 278 -18.48 -24.52 14.28
N PRO A 279 -19.52 -24.26 15.09
CA PRO A 279 -20.81 -24.91 14.89
C PRO A 279 -21.51 -24.48 13.58
N GLN A 280 -22.45 -25.28 13.09
CA GLN A 280 -23.23 -25.01 11.86
C GLN A 280 -23.92 -23.63 11.85
N SER A 281 -24.35 -23.16 13.02
CA SER A 281 -24.95 -21.82 13.21
C SER A 281 -24.02 -20.67 12.84
N SER A 282 -22.70 -20.92 12.77
CA SER A 282 -21.68 -19.94 12.42
C SER A 282 -21.30 -19.90 10.93
N SER A 283 -21.98 -20.67 10.07
CA SER A 283 -21.67 -20.79 8.64
C SER A 283 -21.67 -19.46 7.85
N GLY A 284 -22.35 -18.43 8.35
CA GLY A 284 -22.38 -17.09 7.76
C GLY A 284 -21.29 -16.13 8.27
N LEU A 285 -20.45 -16.54 9.24
CA LEU A 285 -19.43 -15.66 9.81
C LEU A 285 -18.24 -15.46 8.88
N ARG A 286 -17.78 -14.21 8.81
CA ARG A 286 -16.49 -13.89 8.17
C ARG A 286 -15.31 -14.35 9.04
N PRO A 287 -14.12 -14.57 8.46
CA PRO A 287 -12.94 -15.00 9.23
C PRO A 287 -12.60 -14.08 10.41
N PHE A 288 -12.68 -12.77 10.24
CA PHE A 288 -12.42 -11.83 11.34
C PHE A 288 -13.50 -11.90 12.44
N GLN A 289 -14.77 -12.09 12.05
CA GLN A 289 -15.88 -12.29 12.99
C GLN A 289 -15.72 -13.56 13.82
N GLN A 290 -15.22 -14.64 13.21
CA GLN A 290 -14.86 -15.86 13.95
C GLN A 290 -13.81 -15.57 15.04
N MET A 291 -12.82 -14.73 14.73
CA MET A 291 -11.82 -14.30 15.71
C MET A 291 -12.41 -13.44 16.83
N LEU A 292 -13.38 -12.55 16.53
CA LEU A 292 -14.10 -11.81 17.58
C LEU A 292 -14.86 -12.74 18.53
N VAL A 293 -15.43 -13.83 18.01
CA VAL A 293 -16.10 -14.85 18.84
C VAL A 293 -15.08 -15.59 19.72
N VAL A 294 -13.91 -15.95 19.19
CA VAL A 294 -12.81 -16.52 19.99
C VAL A 294 -12.35 -15.53 21.06
N GLN A 295 -12.20 -14.24 20.74
CA GLN A 295 -11.83 -13.21 21.71
C GLN A 295 -12.85 -13.11 22.87
N ALA A 296 -14.14 -13.21 22.58
CA ALA A 296 -15.19 -13.10 23.58
C ALA A 296 -15.32 -14.36 24.46
N LEU A 297 -15.25 -15.55 23.87
CA LEU A 297 -15.59 -16.82 24.53
C LEU A 297 -14.37 -17.67 24.93
N ARG A 298 -13.27 -17.63 24.16
CA ARG A 298 -12.06 -18.47 24.31
C ARG A 298 -10.79 -17.64 24.12
N ALA A 299 -10.64 -16.59 24.93
CA ALA A 299 -9.51 -15.66 24.84
C ALA A 299 -8.14 -16.35 25.00
N ASP A 300 -8.07 -17.50 25.66
CA ASP A 300 -6.87 -18.35 25.77
C ASP A 300 -6.37 -18.86 24.41
N ARG A 301 -7.26 -18.98 23.42
CA ARG A 301 -6.96 -19.43 22.04
C ARG A 301 -6.85 -18.29 21.05
N LEU A 302 -6.96 -17.04 21.50
CA LEU A 302 -6.94 -15.88 20.62
C LEU A 302 -5.63 -15.78 19.83
N GLN A 303 -4.50 -16.11 20.44
CA GLN A 303 -3.22 -16.10 19.75
C GLN A 303 -3.22 -17.08 18.55
N SER A 304 -3.68 -18.32 18.75
CA SER A 304 -3.77 -19.31 17.68
C SER A 304 -4.77 -18.91 16.59
N ALA A 305 -5.89 -18.27 16.97
CA ALA A 305 -6.85 -17.72 16.01
C ALA A 305 -6.25 -16.58 15.17
N MET A 306 -5.52 -15.64 15.79
CA MET A 306 -4.79 -14.59 15.08
C MET A 306 -3.73 -15.19 14.14
N GLU A 307 -3.02 -16.23 14.59
CA GLU A 307 -1.99 -16.89 13.77
C GLU A 307 -2.58 -17.51 12.50
N ALA A 308 -3.71 -18.21 12.63
CA ALA A 308 -4.44 -18.76 11.49
C ALA A 308 -4.96 -17.65 10.56
N PHE A 309 -5.58 -16.60 11.13
CA PHE A 309 -6.13 -15.49 10.37
C PHE A 309 -5.06 -14.74 9.55
N VAL A 310 -3.90 -14.47 10.14
CA VAL A 310 -2.77 -13.84 9.44
C VAL A 310 -2.21 -14.76 8.35
N THR A 311 -2.12 -16.06 8.63
CA THR A 311 -1.63 -17.03 7.64
C THR A 311 -2.55 -17.07 6.41
N ASP A 312 -3.87 -17.05 6.62
CA ASP A 312 -4.86 -17.01 5.55
C ASP A 312 -4.84 -15.66 4.79
N GLY A 313 -4.70 -14.54 5.50
CA GLY A 313 -4.72 -13.19 4.89
C GLY A 313 -3.45 -12.85 4.11
N LEU A 314 -2.28 -13.31 4.56
CA LEU A 314 -0.99 -13.04 3.89
C LEU A 314 -0.55 -14.19 2.98
N GLY A 315 -1.07 -15.40 3.16
CA GLY A 315 -0.60 -16.61 2.49
C GLY A 315 0.77 -17.08 2.97
N VAL A 316 1.17 -16.70 4.19
CA VAL A 316 2.50 -16.96 4.75
C VAL A 316 2.40 -17.31 6.22
N ALA A 317 3.10 -18.37 6.64
CA ALA A 317 3.17 -18.73 8.05
C ALA A 317 3.95 -17.68 8.86
N ILE A 318 3.45 -17.35 10.05
CA ILE A 318 4.11 -16.39 10.97
C ILE A 318 5.45 -16.90 11.49
N ASN A 319 5.58 -18.22 11.62
CA ASN A 319 6.82 -18.85 12.01
C ASN A 319 7.82 -18.81 10.84
N LEU A 320 8.57 -17.71 10.78
CA LEU A 320 9.66 -17.54 9.84
C LEU A 320 10.72 -18.62 10.03
N SER A 321 11.32 -19.05 8.94
CA SER A 321 12.46 -19.96 8.94
C SER A 321 13.62 -19.42 9.78
N THR A 322 14.48 -20.32 10.24
CA THR A 322 15.72 -19.96 10.93
C THR A 322 16.57 -19.05 10.06
N LEU A 323 17.29 -18.11 10.68
CA LEU A 323 18.16 -17.16 9.99
C LEU A 323 19.18 -17.92 9.15
N ASN A 324 19.14 -17.71 7.82
CA ASN A 324 20.14 -18.23 6.90
C ASN A 324 20.99 -17.06 6.39
N LEU A 325 22.25 -17.00 6.83
CA LEU A 325 23.17 -15.92 6.45
C LEU A 325 23.49 -15.91 4.95
N GLY A 326 23.50 -17.07 4.30
CA GLY A 326 23.66 -17.17 2.85
C GLY A 326 22.52 -16.47 2.10
N GLN A 327 21.28 -16.71 2.54
CA GLN A 327 20.11 -16.03 1.98
C GLN A 327 20.17 -14.52 2.23
N VAL A 328 20.51 -14.08 3.45
CA VAL A 328 20.66 -12.64 3.75
C VAL A 328 21.73 -12.01 2.87
N SER A 329 22.87 -12.68 2.66
CA SER A 329 23.95 -12.17 1.81
C SER A 329 23.54 -12.00 0.35
N SER A 330 22.63 -12.83 -0.17
CA SER A 330 22.12 -12.70 -1.53
C SER A 330 21.06 -11.63 -1.70
N GLU A 331 20.40 -11.20 -0.62
CA GLU A 331 19.31 -10.22 -0.65
C GLU A 331 19.77 -8.77 -0.39
N VAL A 332 20.97 -8.60 0.16
CA VAL A 332 21.50 -7.30 0.60
C VAL A 332 22.53 -6.79 -0.39
N LEU A 333 22.51 -5.48 -0.65
CA LEU A 333 23.49 -4.82 -1.52
C LEU A 333 24.85 -4.69 -0.82
N PRO A 334 25.98 -4.69 -1.56
CA PRO A 334 27.31 -4.50 -0.98
C PRO A 334 27.49 -3.19 -0.19
N THR A 335 26.64 -2.19 -0.46
CA THR A 335 26.66 -0.87 0.20
C THR A 335 25.76 -0.80 1.43
N THR A 336 24.97 -1.84 1.73
CA THR A 336 24.01 -1.83 2.84
C THR A 336 24.61 -2.57 4.04
N PRO A 337 24.83 -1.89 5.18
CA PRO A 337 25.38 -2.54 6.37
C PRO A 337 24.34 -3.52 6.96
N ILE A 338 24.83 -4.65 7.47
CA ILE A 338 24.00 -5.65 8.17
C ILE A 338 24.18 -5.45 9.67
N MET A 339 23.08 -5.16 10.36
CA MET A 339 23.04 -5.07 11.83
C MET A 339 22.50 -6.36 12.42
N PHE A 340 23.27 -6.98 13.32
CA PHE A 340 22.82 -8.11 14.11
C PHE A 340 22.26 -7.63 15.45
N ILE A 341 21.00 -7.94 15.72
CA ILE A 341 20.38 -7.70 17.02
C ILE A 341 20.46 -9.01 17.81
N VAL A 342 21.29 -9.01 18.84
CA VAL A 342 21.48 -10.17 19.73
C VAL A 342 20.70 -9.97 21.02
N THR A 343 20.07 -11.03 21.50
CA THR A 343 19.51 -11.08 22.85
C THR A 343 20.57 -11.62 23.82
N PRO A 344 20.56 -11.22 25.10
CA PRO A 344 21.50 -11.78 26.09
C PRO A 344 21.48 -13.32 26.07
N GLY A 345 22.65 -13.92 25.84
CA GLY A 345 22.82 -15.38 25.81
C GLY A 345 22.65 -16.05 24.43
N ALA A 346 22.53 -15.27 23.34
CA ALA A 346 22.52 -15.76 21.96
C ALA A 346 23.92 -15.87 21.32
#